data_AF-A0A8C7XQ26-F1
#
_entry.id   AF-A0A8C7XQ26-F1
#
_cell.length_a   1.000
_cell.length_b   1.000
_cell.length_c   1.000
_cell.angle_alpha   90.00
_cell.angle_beta   90.00
_cell.angle_gamma   90.00
#
_symmetry.space_group_name_H-M   'P 1'
#
loop_
_entity.id
_entity.type
_entity.pdbx_description
1 polymer ?
#
loop_
_entity_poly.entity_id
_entity_poly.type
_entity_poly.pdbx_seq_one_letter_code
_entity_poly.pdbx_strand_id
1 'polypeptide(L)'
;MSSYRKCYKLHFQVTYLNIKMYKCSIILSRGFNCHFSELNVFYFFVWILFVRTSFGPTAPPFLDYLKNILRRYPDGGQILKELIQNADDGQATEVVFIHDERRYGTESLWTNKLGKYQGPALYAYNNAAFTDEDWERIQMAGRSGKVNDPNKIGRFGIGFNSVYHITDVPIIFSSRHLGVMDPQENIFGERNGGFLWSLEDEEHKEALMTMHDQFQPFRDIVSVLKGEKWSKIMEDEHFAGTLFRFPLRNEISEISDNLYNSGKVVELFDSFIADAELSLLFLRSVRSVSLLHISCDGTVKTRLEVKASSSEVPLKSEEDSDLEGFTRFKQIILKSEDYKETQWLVTTCTMKKGIMEDLDVLAEKLSFVPRVDLAFPCSEQREHGEGRLSCFLPLPNNESNKTGLPVHVNACFGLTDNRRHLKWQEEDQKHDKHALWNELLVNKVLPQAFVVMIQDAIKLCQESRLPVSSVYRLWPDISHMQHKDKWLEVARDVFDQLFRQDAAVLSLAKDERWFIPLSDAIIPSNSPESPDIVNAVKRTLVFYGENLVTVPDHVMKAIVTTSHTTPKQVTPGFLRGVLLRNGMQYIDKEDKLCLLEFVLSDENYKELQGLQLLPLSDGS
;
A
#
# COMPACT_ATOMS: atom_id res chain seq x y z
N MET A 1 32.08 24.17 16.29
CA MET A 1 32.93 25.31 15.84
C MET A 1 34.35 24.92 15.36
N SER A 2 34.65 23.65 15.03
CA SER A 2 35.97 23.21 14.52
C SER A 2 35.99 22.87 13.02
N SER A 3 34.84 22.50 12.42
CA SER A 3 34.78 22.14 10.99
C SER A 3 34.70 23.34 10.03
N TYR A 4 34.28 24.52 10.50
CA TYR A 4 34.17 25.74 9.66
C TYR A 4 35.53 26.35 9.27
N ARG A 5 36.61 26.09 10.02
CA ARG A 5 37.95 26.62 9.72
C ARG A 5 38.73 25.83 8.65
N LYS A 6 38.30 24.61 8.30
CA LYS A 6 38.96 23.80 7.25
C LYS A 6 38.45 24.12 5.83
N CYS A 7 37.19 24.52 5.66
CA CYS A 7 36.67 24.91 4.33
C CYS A 7 37.25 26.25 3.84
N TYR A 8 37.45 27.23 4.72
CA TYR A 8 38.04 28.53 4.33
C TYR A 8 39.50 28.43 3.85
N LYS A 9 40.27 27.45 4.35
CA LYS A 9 41.67 27.23 3.90
C LYS A 9 41.77 26.59 2.52
N LEU A 10 40.84 25.69 2.16
CA LEU A 10 40.79 25.10 0.82
C LEU A 10 40.34 26.13 -0.23
N HIS A 11 39.37 26.98 0.10
CA HIS A 11 38.84 27.97 -0.83
C HIS A 11 39.89 29.05 -1.19
N PHE A 12 40.75 29.44 -0.24
CA PHE A 12 41.83 30.40 -0.49
C PHE A 12 42.96 29.82 -1.37
N GLN A 13 43.26 28.52 -1.27
CA GLN A 13 44.30 27.87 -2.09
C GLN A 13 43.85 27.66 -3.55
N VAL A 14 42.58 27.33 -3.79
CA VAL A 14 42.03 27.17 -5.15
C VAL A 14 41.92 28.52 -5.87
N THR A 15 41.57 29.59 -5.15
CA THR A 15 41.49 30.94 -5.73
C THR A 15 42.87 31.50 -6.09
N TYR A 16 43.91 31.19 -5.31
CA TYR A 16 45.30 31.62 -5.59
C TYR A 16 45.93 30.88 -6.79
N LEU A 17 45.53 29.62 -7.05
CA LEU A 17 45.94 28.87 -8.24
C LEU A 17 45.27 29.40 -9.52
N ASN A 18 43.98 29.73 -9.45
CA ASN A 18 43.23 30.26 -10.60
C ASN A 18 43.71 31.67 -11.02
N ILE A 19 44.11 32.52 -10.07
CA ILE A 19 44.66 33.86 -10.38
C ILE A 19 46.04 33.76 -11.07
N LYS A 20 46.85 32.74 -10.77
CA LYS A 20 48.13 32.49 -11.47
C LYS A 20 47.94 31.91 -12.88
N MET A 21 46.92 31.07 -13.10
CA MET A 21 46.58 30.57 -14.44
C MET A 21 46.06 31.69 -15.36
N TYR A 22 45.23 32.61 -14.84
CA TYR A 22 44.74 33.75 -15.62
C TYR A 22 45.85 34.74 -16.02
N LYS A 23 46.85 34.95 -15.15
CA LYS A 23 48.03 35.79 -15.47
C LYS A 23 48.97 35.17 -16.51
N CYS A 24 49.06 33.84 -16.61
CA CYS A 24 49.85 33.19 -17.67
C CYS A 24 49.15 33.25 -19.04
N SER A 25 47.82 33.20 -19.07
CA SER A 25 47.06 33.28 -20.33
C SER A 25 47.15 34.66 -20.99
N ILE A 26 47.28 35.74 -20.20
CA ILE A 26 47.44 37.10 -20.73
C ILE A 26 48.83 37.32 -21.35
N ILE A 27 49.88 36.64 -20.88
CA ILE A 27 51.24 36.78 -21.42
C ILE A 27 51.41 36.06 -22.76
N LEU A 28 50.62 35.00 -23.02
CA LEU A 28 50.63 34.26 -24.30
C LEU A 28 49.96 35.03 -25.47
N SER A 29 49.24 36.12 -25.19
CA SER A 29 48.57 36.94 -26.22
C SER A 29 49.46 38.03 -26.84
N ARG A 30 50.70 38.20 -26.38
CA ARG A 30 51.67 39.12 -26.98
C ARG A 30 52.89 38.32 -27.44
N GLY A 31 52.93 38.07 -28.74
CA GLY A 31 53.94 37.24 -29.39
C GLY A 31 55.37 37.60 -28.99
N PHE A 32 56.05 36.63 -28.37
CA PHE A 32 57.50 36.58 -28.31
C PHE A 32 57.94 35.13 -28.49
N ASN A 33 58.71 34.90 -29.55
CA ASN A 33 59.46 33.68 -29.80
C ASN A 33 60.46 33.44 -28.66
N CYS A 34 60.33 32.35 -27.91
CA CYS A 34 61.46 31.78 -27.17
C CYS A 34 61.32 30.25 -27.05
N HIS A 35 62.45 29.60 -27.31
CA HIS A 35 62.76 28.18 -27.44
C HIS A 35 61.86 27.15 -26.74
N PHE A 36 61.28 26.29 -27.60
CA PHE A 36 60.84 24.92 -27.30
C PHE A 36 62.05 24.03 -26.95
N SER A 37 62.12 23.49 -25.72
CA SER A 37 62.67 22.12 -25.46
C SER A 37 62.67 21.67 -23.99
N GLU A 38 62.45 22.54 -22.98
CA GLU A 38 62.51 22.09 -21.56
C GLU A 38 61.17 22.04 -20.81
N LEU A 39 60.09 22.65 -21.32
CA LEU A 39 58.79 22.62 -20.64
C LEU A 39 58.06 21.26 -20.72
N ASN A 40 58.34 20.44 -21.74
CA ASN A 40 57.67 19.15 -21.90
C ASN A 40 58.17 18.09 -20.91
N VAL A 41 59.42 18.17 -20.45
CA VAL A 41 59.96 17.21 -19.47
C VAL A 41 59.39 17.47 -18.08
N PHE A 42 59.16 18.74 -17.70
CA PHE A 42 58.59 19.07 -16.40
C PHE A 42 57.10 18.73 -16.29
N TYR A 43 56.31 18.95 -17.35
CA TYR A 43 54.90 18.51 -17.39
C TYR A 43 54.77 16.98 -17.46
N PHE A 44 55.66 16.29 -18.19
CA PHE A 44 55.65 14.83 -18.25
C PHE A 44 56.07 14.20 -16.91
N PHE A 45 57.05 14.78 -16.19
CA PHE A 45 57.44 14.31 -14.86
C PHE A 45 56.42 14.63 -13.76
N VAL A 46 55.76 15.79 -13.80
CA VAL A 46 54.69 16.12 -12.84
C VAL A 46 53.44 15.26 -13.07
N TRP A 47 53.14 14.90 -14.32
CA TRP A 47 52.06 13.96 -14.64
C TRP A 47 52.43 12.51 -14.27
N ILE A 48 53.67 12.08 -14.51
CA ILE A 48 54.16 10.74 -14.09
C ILE A 48 54.28 10.60 -12.56
N LEU A 49 54.57 11.67 -11.82
CA LEU A 49 54.64 11.66 -10.36
C LEU A 49 53.26 11.71 -9.67
N PHE A 50 52.22 12.24 -10.31
CA PHE A 50 50.86 12.26 -9.74
C PHE A 50 49.95 11.10 -10.19
N VAL A 51 50.29 10.39 -11.27
CA VAL A 51 49.45 9.30 -11.83
C VAL A 51 49.84 7.91 -11.31
N ARG A 52 50.73 7.78 -10.31
CA ARG A 52 51.20 6.46 -9.80
C ARG A 52 50.97 6.16 -8.32
N THR A 53 49.98 6.78 -7.67
CA THR A 53 49.66 6.45 -6.25
C THR A 53 48.17 6.34 -5.91
N SER A 54 47.24 6.44 -6.86
CA SER A 54 45.83 6.12 -6.58
C SER A 54 45.54 4.64 -6.86
N PHE A 55 45.50 3.84 -5.80
CA PHE A 55 45.04 2.45 -5.84
C PHE A 55 43.73 2.36 -5.06
N GLY A 56 42.63 2.11 -5.76
CA GLY A 56 41.29 2.02 -5.19
C GLY A 56 40.23 1.82 -6.27
N PRO A 57 39.05 1.28 -5.91
CA PRO A 57 37.96 1.12 -6.85
C PRO A 57 37.49 2.49 -7.36
N THR A 58 37.22 2.59 -8.67
CA THR A 58 36.55 3.76 -9.26
C THR A 58 35.04 3.61 -9.08
N ALA A 59 34.35 4.71 -8.79
CA ALA A 59 32.89 4.68 -8.70
C ALA A 59 32.29 4.23 -10.05
N PRO A 60 31.34 3.28 -10.06
CA PRO A 60 30.72 2.84 -11.30
C PRO A 60 29.96 4.01 -11.95
N PRO A 61 29.91 4.08 -13.30
CA PRO A 61 29.08 5.03 -14.02
C PRO A 61 27.60 4.98 -13.59
N PHE A 62 26.90 6.11 -13.71
CA PHE A 62 25.47 6.19 -13.37
C PHE A 62 24.62 5.18 -14.17
N LEU A 63 24.99 4.90 -15.42
CA LEU A 63 24.31 3.91 -16.25
C LEU A 63 24.37 2.49 -15.66
N ASP A 64 25.48 2.09 -15.06
CA ASP A 64 25.59 0.78 -14.41
C ASP A 64 24.73 0.69 -13.15
N TYR A 65 24.57 1.81 -12.44
CA TYR A 65 23.62 1.93 -11.34
C TYR A 65 22.17 1.74 -11.82
N LEU A 66 21.77 2.40 -12.91
CA LEU A 66 20.44 2.21 -13.51
C LEU A 66 20.20 0.76 -13.96
N LYS A 67 21.14 0.14 -14.69
CA LYS A 67 21.06 -1.28 -15.09
C LYS A 67 20.84 -2.20 -13.90
N ASN A 68 21.56 -1.97 -12.80
CA ASN A 68 21.42 -2.77 -11.58
C ASN A 68 20.07 -2.56 -10.88
N ILE A 69 19.44 -1.39 -11.02
CA ILE A 69 18.06 -1.19 -10.58
C ILE A 69 17.11 -1.99 -11.48
N LEU A 70 17.20 -1.82 -12.80
CA LEU A 70 16.28 -2.49 -13.73
C LEU A 70 16.34 -4.03 -13.64
N ARG A 71 17.51 -4.60 -13.30
CA ARG A 71 17.65 -6.04 -13.03
C ARG A 71 16.97 -6.50 -11.74
N ARG A 72 16.95 -5.65 -10.71
CA ARG A 72 16.33 -5.97 -9.40
C ARG A 72 14.83 -5.72 -9.41
N TYR A 73 14.38 -4.72 -10.16
CA TYR A 73 12.99 -4.30 -10.26
C TYR A 73 12.45 -4.73 -11.63
N PRO A 74 11.82 -5.91 -11.76
CA PRO A 74 11.33 -6.36 -13.06
C PRO A 74 10.24 -5.44 -13.61
N ASP A 75 10.15 -5.39 -14.95
CA ASP A 75 9.11 -4.69 -15.70
C ASP A 75 7.69 -5.19 -15.33
N GLY A 76 6.69 -4.31 -15.42
CA GLY A 76 5.29 -4.61 -15.12
C GLY A 76 4.64 -3.61 -14.16
N GLY A 77 3.46 -3.97 -13.64
CA GLY A 77 2.57 -3.08 -12.87
C GLY A 77 3.18 -2.38 -11.66
N GLN A 78 4.35 -2.82 -11.19
CA GLN A 78 5.11 -2.13 -10.14
C GLN A 78 5.47 -0.69 -10.54
N ILE A 79 5.73 -0.42 -11.83
CA ILE A 79 6.09 0.93 -12.30
C ILE A 79 4.95 1.92 -12.01
N LEU A 80 3.70 1.54 -12.33
CA LEU A 80 2.52 2.37 -12.05
C LEU A 80 2.32 2.54 -10.54
N LYS A 81 2.54 1.47 -9.76
CA LYS A 81 2.45 1.50 -8.30
C LYS A 81 3.46 2.48 -7.67
N GLU A 82 4.70 2.52 -8.15
CA GLU A 82 5.69 3.50 -7.67
C GLU A 82 5.28 4.95 -8.02
N LEU A 83 4.72 5.19 -9.21
CA LEU A 83 4.23 6.52 -9.60
C LEU A 83 3.02 6.97 -8.76
N ILE A 84 2.10 6.04 -8.44
CA ILE A 84 0.97 6.31 -7.53
C ILE A 84 1.50 6.61 -6.11
N GLN A 85 2.47 5.86 -5.61
CA GLN A 85 3.07 6.12 -4.30
C GLN A 85 3.76 7.49 -4.24
N ASN A 86 4.50 7.87 -5.29
CA ASN A 86 5.11 9.20 -5.37
C ASN A 86 4.05 10.31 -5.35
N ALA A 87 2.91 10.10 -6.03
CA ALA A 87 1.80 11.03 -6.00
C ALA A 87 1.12 11.10 -4.62
N ASP A 88 0.93 9.98 -3.94
CA ASP A 88 0.37 9.92 -2.57
C ASP A 88 1.27 10.61 -1.55
N ASP A 89 2.59 10.38 -1.63
CA ASP A 89 3.62 11.07 -0.83
C ASP A 89 3.65 12.58 -1.09
N GLY A 90 3.37 12.98 -2.35
CA GLY A 90 3.21 14.36 -2.79
C GLY A 90 1.86 14.98 -2.45
N GLN A 91 0.99 14.27 -1.71
CA GLN A 91 -0.35 14.70 -1.33
C GLN A 91 -1.28 14.97 -2.51
N ALA A 92 -1.04 14.33 -3.66
CA ALA A 92 -2.00 14.33 -4.76
C ALA A 92 -3.28 13.60 -4.34
N THR A 93 -4.41 14.00 -4.91
CA THR A 93 -5.70 13.32 -4.73
C THR A 93 -6.10 12.52 -5.97
N GLU A 94 -5.50 12.81 -7.12
CA GLU A 94 -5.81 12.19 -8.41
C GLU A 94 -4.53 11.83 -9.16
N VAL A 95 -4.55 10.66 -9.80
CA VAL A 95 -3.51 10.18 -10.72
C VAL A 95 -4.16 9.75 -12.03
N VAL A 96 -3.59 10.16 -13.17
CA VAL A 96 -4.07 9.75 -14.50
C VAL A 96 -2.90 9.20 -15.31
N PHE A 97 -3.02 7.97 -15.78
CA PHE A 97 -2.08 7.39 -16.74
C PHE A 97 -2.67 7.44 -18.14
N ILE A 98 -1.87 7.82 -19.12
CA ILE A 98 -2.31 7.95 -20.51
C ILE A 98 -1.34 7.20 -21.41
N HIS A 99 -1.85 6.22 -22.14
CA HIS A 99 -1.14 5.63 -23.27
C HIS A 99 -1.45 6.45 -24.53
N ASP A 100 -0.47 7.18 -25.06
CA ASP A 100 -0.62 8.03 -26.24
C ASP A 100 0.13 7.43 -27.43
N GLU A 101 -0.60 7.03 -28.48
CA GLU A 101 -0.05 6.43 -29.70
C GLU A 101 0.25 7.44 -30.80
N ARG A 102 0.04 8.73 -30.54
CA ARG A 102 0.31 9.78 -31.53
C ARG A 102 1.80 9.95 -31.77
N ARG A 103 2.12 10.45 -32.97
CA ARG A 103 3.46 10.84 -33.38
C ARG A 103 3.46 12.33 -33.69
N TYR A 104 4.45 13.02 -33.16
CA TYR A 104 4.61 14.46 -33.29
C TYR A 104 5.64 14.80 -34.36
N GLY A 105 5.61 16.06 -34.82
CA GLY A 105 6.60 16.59 -35.75
C GLY A 105 8.01 16.59 -35.15
N THR A 106 9.01 16.76 -36.02
CA THR A 106 10.43 16.75 -35.67
C THR A 106 11.21 17.88 -36.34
N GLU A 107 10.54 18.89 -36.88
CA GLU A 107 11.14 20.00 -37.61
C GLU A 107 11.57 21.13 -36.67
N SER A 108 10.77 21.39 -35.63
CA SER A 108 10.95 22.50 -34.70
C SER A 108 11.31 21.99 -33.28
N LEU A 109 12.51 21.44 -33.13
CA LEU A 109 13.01 20.85 -31.89
C LEU A 109 14.14 21.67 -31.26
N TRP A 110 14.32 21.54 -29.93
CA TRP A 110 15.46 22.15 -29.22
C TRP A 110 16.81 21.63 -29.74
N THR A 111 16.85 20.34 -30.06
CA THR A 111 17.95 19.70 -30.77
C THR A 111 17.40 18.58 -31.63
N ASN A 112 17.97 18.38 -32.82
CA ASN A 112 17.54 17.33 -33.74
C ASN A 112 17.62 15.92 -33.12
N LYS A 113 18.47 15.75 -32.09
CA LYS A 113 18.60 14.49 -31.34
C LYS A 113 17.33 14.11 -30.57
N LEU A 114 16.45 15.06 -30.28
CA LEU A 114 15.16 14.80 -29.61
C LEU A 114 14.12 14.18 -30.54
N GLY A 115 14.33 14.18 -31.86
CA GLY A 115 13.34 13.72 -32.84
C GLY A 115 12.90 12.28 -32.65
N LYS A 116 13.79 11.39 -32.19
CA LYS A 116 13.44 9.98 -31.93
C LYS A 116 12.52 9.77 -30.72
N TYR A 117 12.35 10.79 -29.86
CA TYR A 117 11.49 10.77 -28.67
C TYR A 117 10.13 11.46 -28.88
N GLN A 118 9.82 11.85 -30.12
CA GLN A 118 8.55 12.47 -30.53
C GLN A 118 7.45 11.45 -30.87
N GLY A 119 7.68 10.16 -30.61
CA GLY A 119 6.73 9.08 -30.86
C GLY A 119 5.73 8.84 -29.73
N PRO A 120 5.09 7.65 -29.74
CA PRO A 120 4.22 7.18 -28.68
C PRO A 120 4.86 7.26 -27.30
N ALA A 121 4.06 7.50 -26.27
CA ALA A 121 4.52 7.69 -24.91
C ALA A 121 3.51 7.18 -23.87
N LEU A 122 4.03 6.77 -22.72
CA LEU A 122 3.23 6.69 -21.50
C LEU A 122 3.32 8.04 -20.77
N TYR A 123 2.19 8.60 -20.40
CA TYR A 123 2.13 9.74 -19.49
C TYR A 123 1.63 9.32 -18.12
N ALA A 124 2.12 10.03 -17.10
CA ALA A 124 1.58 9.96 -15.74
C ALA A 124 1.35 11.38 -15.24
N TYR A 125 0.11 11.71 -14.91
CA TYR A 125 -0.28 12.98 -14.33
C TYR A 125 -0.69 12.78 -12.88
N ASN A 126 -0.38 13.74 -12.02
CA ASN A 126 -1.03 13.91 -10.74
C ASN A 126 -1.27 15.40 -10.44
N ASN A 127 -2.28 15.68 -9.62
CA ASN A 127 -2.71 17.04 -9.34
C ASN A 127 -1.91 17.76 -8.24
N ALA A 128 -0.82 17.17 -7.74
CA ALA A 128 0.15 17.86 -6.89
C ALA A 128 1.28 18.45 -7.74
N ALA A 129 1.78 19.62 -7.35
CA ALA A 129 2.89 20.30 -8.01
C ALA A 129 4.19 20.07 -7.21
N PHE A 130 5.30 19.84 -7.91
CA PHE A 130 6.62 19.71 -7.30
C PHE A 130 7.03 20.96 -6.54
N THR A 131 7.58 20.73 -5.35
CA THR A 131 8.35 21.74 -4.62
C THR A 131 9.79 21.82 -5.14
N ASP A 132 10.52 22.85 -4.76
CA ASP A 132 11.95 22.99 -5.12
C ASP A 132 12.77 21.82 -4.56
N GLU A 133 12.42 21.32 -3.37
CA GLU A 133 13.04 20.13 -2.80
C GLU A 133 12.78 18.88 -3.65
N ASP A 134 11.61 18.76 -4.28
CA ASP A 134 11.29 17.60 -5.11
C ASP A 134 12.10 17.62 -6.41
N TRP A 135 12.31 18.80 -7.00
CA TRP A 135 13.20 19.00 -8.14
C TRP A 135 14.66 18.65 -7.82
N GLU A 136 15.15 19.01 -6.65
CA GLU A 136 16.49 18.60 -6.20
C GLU A 136 16.57 17.09 -5.97
N ARG A 137 15.57 16.52 -5.29
CA ARG A 137 15.54 15.09 -4.90
C ARG A 137 15.46 14.16 -6.10
N ILE A 138 14.65 14.49 -7.10
CA ILE A 138 14.46 13.61 -8.27
C ILE A 138 15.74 13.47 -9.11
N GLN A 139 16.66 14.43 -9.00
CA GLN A 139 17.98 14.39 -9.64
C GLN A 139 19.03 13.62 -8.82
N MET A 140 18.82 13.43 -7.51
CA MET A 140 19.77 12.77 -6.60
C MET A 140 19.62 11.24 -6.57
N ALA A 141 19.74 10.60 -7.75
CA ALA A 141 19.61 9.15 -7.86
C ALA A 141 20.61 8.40 -6.95
N GLY A 142 20.10 7.62 -6.00
CA GLY A 142 20.90 6.80 -5.08
C GLY A 142 21.64 7.55 -3.96
N ARG A 143 21.48 8.88 -3.86
CA ARG A 143 22.05 9.72 -2.78
C ARG A 143 20.99 10.41 -1.94
N SER A 144 19.77 9.86 -1.90
CA SER A 144 18.70 10.38 -1.04
C SER A 144 19.04 10.09 0.43
N GLY A 145 19.68 11.04 1.10
CA GLY A 145 19.79 11.08 2.55
C GLY A 145 18.41 11.26 3.19
N LYS A 146 17.61 10.20 3.23
CA LYS A 146 16.37 10.19 3.99
C LYS A 146 16.68 9.86 5.45
N VAL A 147 16.75 10.89 6.29
CA VAL A 147 16.79 10.76 7.75
C VAL A 147 15.52 11.34 8.42
N ASN A 148 14.67 12.13 7.76
CA ASN A 148 13.78 13.03 8.51
C ASN A 148 12.23 12.97 8.30
N ASP A 149 11.64 12.09 7.46
CA ASP A 149 10.15 12.02 7.39
C ASP A 149 9.60 10.58 7.41
N PRO A 150 9.08 10.11 8.56
CA PRO A 150 8.42 8.81 8.74
C PRO A 150 7.26 8.50 7.78
N ASN A 151 6.64 9.53 7.21
CA ASN A 151 5.41 9.42 6.44
C ASN A 151 5.60 9.41 4.92
N LYS A 152 6.83 9.61 4.41
CA LYS A 152 7.14 9.60 2.97
C LYS A 152 7.89 8.33 2.55
N ILE A 153 7.25 7.53 1.70
CA ILE A 153 7.61 6.16 1.34
C ILE A 153 8.71 6.10 0.27
N GLY A 154 8.83 7.11 -0.61
CA GLY A 154 9.78 7.15 -1.73
C GLY A 154 11.25 7.29 -1.29
N ARG A 155 11.76 6.36 -0.48
CA ARG A 155 12.96 6.53 0.36
C ARG A 155 14.29 6.34 -0.32
N PHE A 156 14.28 5.76 -1.51
CA PHE A 156 15.51 5.45 -2.20
C PHE A 156 15.73 6.29 -3.46
N GLY A 157 14.74 7.06 -3.92
CA GLY A 157 14.76 7.58 -5.29
C GLY A 157 14.95 6.48 -6.36
N ILE A 158 14.86 5.20 -5.97
CA ILE A 158 15.05 4.02 -6.82
C ILE A 158 13.74 3.70 -7.54
N GLY A 159 12.59 3.90 -6.88
CA GLY A 159 11.27 3.62 -7.44
C GLY A 159 11.01 4.38 -8.74
N PHE A 160 11.36 5.67 -8.79
CA PHE A 160 11.25 6.46 -10.01
C PHE A 160 12.14 5.90 -11.13
N ASN A 161 13.34 5.41 -10.84
CA ASN A 161 14.24 4.85 -11.86
C ASN A 161 13.67 3.59 -12.54
N SER A 162 12.58 2.98 -12.04
CA SER A 162 11.89 1.91 -12.75
C SER A 162 11.27 2.37 -14.09
N VAL A 163 11.01 3.67 -14.28
CA VAL A 163 10.52 4.23 -15.56
C VAL A 163 11.52 4.02 -16.71
N TYR A 164 12.80 3.78 -16.39
CA TYR A 164 13.80 3.45 -17.40
C TYR A 164 13.60 2.07 -18.04
N HIS A 165 12.65 1.25 -17.58
CA HIS A 165 12.16 0.13 -18.38
C HIS A 165 11.47 0.59 -19.65
N ILE A 166 10.79 1.74 -19.60
CA ILE A 166 9.90 2.25 -20.65
C ILE A 166 10.64 3.23 -21.57
N THR A 167 11.45 4.13 -20.99
CA THR A 167 12.06 5.26 -21.69
C THR A 167 13.53 5.44 -21.35
N ASP A 168 14.31 6.07 -22.23
CA ASP A 168 15.65 6.55 -21.92
C ASP A 168 15.67 8.01 -21.46
N VAL A 169 14.58 8.75 -21.74
CA VAL A 169 14.50 10.21 -21.61
C VAL A 169 13.18 10.58 -20.95
N PRO A 170 13.05 10.37 -19.62
CA PRO A 170 11.88 10.82 -18.90
C PRO A 170 11.84 12.35 -18.89
N ILE A 171 10.64 12.90 -19.14
CA ILE A 171 10.41 14.34 -19.19
C ILE A 171 9.35 14.68 -18.13
N ILE A 172 9.57 15.77 -17.41
CA ILE A 172 8.76 16.20 -16.27
C ILE A 172 8.32 17.63 -16.51
N PHE A 173 7.04 17.92 -16.38
CA PHE A 173 6.50 19.26 -16.37
C PHE A 173 5.73 19.50 -15.08
N SER A 174 6.21 20.42 -14.26
CA SER A 174 5.58 20.75 -12.97
C SER A 174 5.94 22.14 -12.49
N SER A 175 4.97 22.81 -11.87
CA SER A 175 5.17 24.13 -11.28
C SER A 175 5.69 25.10 -12.35
N ARG A 176 6.89 25.67 -12.18
CA ARG A 176 7.50 26.62 -13.11
C ARG A 176 8.57 26.00 -14.02
N HIS A 177 8.71 24.68 -14.05
CA HIS A 177 9.79 24.04 -14.80
C HIS A 177 9.31 22.88 -15.68
N LEU A 178 9.96 22.74 -16.83
CA LEU A 178 9.95 21.55 -17.66
C LEU A 178 11.37 21.00 -17.72
N GLY A 179 11.58 19.77 -17.25
CA GLY A 179 12.89 19.12 -17.19
C GLY A 179 12.93 17.85 -18.03
N VAL A 180 14.00 17.70 -18.82
CA VAL A 180 14.32 16.48 -19.56
C VAL A 180 15.55 15.84 -18.94
N MET A 181 15.48 14.55 -18.61
CA MET A 181 16.65 13.79 -18.14
C MET A 181 17.32 13.05 -19.31
N ASP A 182 18.63 13.13 -19.39
CA ASP A 182 19.47 12.45 -20.38
C ASP A 182 20.65 11.76 -19.69
N PRO A 183 20.42 10.61 -19.02
CA PRO A 183 21.46 9.94 -18.24
C PRO A 183 22.60 9.37 -19.09
N GLN A 184 22.44 9.29 -20.42
CA GLN A 184 23.49 8.86 -21.34
C GLN A 184 24.31 10.05 -21.87
N GLU A 185 23.95 11.29 -21.53
CA GLU A 185 24.64 12.53 -21.93
C GLU A 185 24.83 12.67 -23.46
N ASN A 186 23.92 12.06 -24.23
CA ASN A 186 24.03 12.00 -25.69
C ASN A 186 23.30 13.14 -26.40
N ILE A 187 22.37 13.83 -25.73
CA ILE A 187 21.44 14.82 -26.29
C ILE A 187 21.96 16.24 -26.06
N PHE A 188 22.31 16.58 -24.82
CA PHE A 188 22.67 17.95 -24.41
C PHE A 188 24.19 18.20 -24.25
N GLY A 189 25.02 17.21 -24.58
CA GLY A 189 26.49 17.31 -24.56
C GLY A 189 27.13 16.65 -23.33
N GLU A 190 28.45 16.44 -23.40
CA GLU A 190 29.22 15.78 -22.32
C GLU A 190 29.07 16.52 -20.99
N ARG A 191 28.80 15.78 -19.91
CA ARG A 191 28.56 16.26 -18.54
C ARG A 191 27.24 17.02 -18.31
N ASN A 192 26.32 16.99 -19.29
CA ASN A 192 24.96 17.49 -19.13
C ASN A 192 23.99 16.31 -19.05
N GLY A 193 23.63 15.89 -17.84
CA GLY A 193 22.68 14.79 -17.60
C GLY A 193 21.21 15.12 -17.89
N GLY A 194 20.93 16.26 -18.53
CA GLY A 194 19.58 16.76 -18.82
C GLY A 194 19.54 18.26 -19.14
N PHE A 195 18.33 18.79 -19.31
CA PHE A 195 18.07 20.22 -19.51
C PHE A 195 16.79 20.64 -18.77
N LEU A 196 16.75 21.88 -18.27
CA LEU A 196 15.63 22.44 -17.51
C LEU A 196 15.20 23.78 -18.12
N TRP A 197 14.01 23.83 -18.71
CA TRP A 197 13.35 25.08 -19.10
C TRP A 197 12.60 25.66 -17.91
N SER A 198 12.79 26.95 -17.65
CA SER A 198 12.04 27.70 -16.64
C SER A 198 10.97 28.55 -17.33
N LEU A 199 9.75 28.56 -16.78
CA LEU A 199 8.66 29.40 -17.27
C LEU A 199 8.88 30.89 -16.92
N GLU A 200 9.76 31.17 -15.96
CA GLU A 200 10.14 32.52 -15.51
C GLU A 200 11.28 33.12 -16.36
N ASP A 201 11.94 32.31 -17.18
CA ASP A 201 13.02 32.76 -18.06
C ASP A 201 12.45 33.08 -19.46
N GLU A 202 12.64 34.30 -19.94
CA GLU A 202 12.04 34.78 -21.18
C GLU A 202 12.53 34.01 -22.43
N GLU A 203 13.80 33.60 -22.47
CA GLU A 203 14.33 32.81 -23.60
C GLU A 203 13.71 31.41 -23.61
N HIS A 204 13.62 30.78 -22.44
CA HIS A 204 12.95 29.49 -22.29
C HIS A 204 11.45 29.59 -22.60
N LYS A 205 10.77 30.66 -22.18
CA LYS A 205 9.36 30.91 -22.44
C LYS A 205 9.10 31.13 -23.93
N GLU A 206 9.95 31.89 -24.61
CA GLU A 206 9.92 32.04 -26.06
C GLU A 206 10.09 30.69 -26.75
N ALA A 207 11.04 29.86 -26.32
CA ALA A 207 11.22 28.51 -26.84
C ALA A 207 9.98 27.61 -26.60
N LEU A 208 9.41 27.62 -25.39
CA LEU A 208 8.19 26.88 -25.02
C LEU A 208 6.97 27.26 -25.88
N MET A 209 6.95 28.49 -26.42
CA MET A 209 5.90 29.01 -27.29
C MET A 209 6.17 28.78 -28.78
N THR A 210 7.41 28.98 -29.23
CA THR A 210 7.78 28.96 -30.65
C THR A 210 8.19 27.58 -31.16
N MET A 211 8.82 26.75 -30.32
CA MET A 211 9.23 25.39 -30.69
C MET A 211 8.03 24.43 -30.69
N HIS A 212 7.21 24.55 -31.73
CA HIS A 212 5.92 23.87 -31.84
C HIS A 212 6.05 22.37 -31.61
N ASP A 213 6.90 21.69 -32.38
CA ASP A 213 7.03 20.23 -32.34
C ASP A 213 7.52 19.72 -30.98
N GLN A 214 8.51 20.39 -30.38
CA GLN A 214 9.10 19.97 -29.10
C GLN A 214 8.06 19.93 -27.97
N PHE A 215 7.13 20.88 -27.96
CA PHE A 215 6.23 21.10 -26.83
C PHE A 215 4.76 20.77 -27.14
N GLN A 216 4.40 20.50 -28.40
CA GLN A 216 3.07 20.00 -28.78
C GLN A 216 2.60 18.78 -27.96
N PRO A 217 3.46 17.80 -27.62
CA PRO A 217 3.06 16.69 -26.75
C PRO A 217 2.45 17.14 -25.42
N PHE A 218 3.03 18.17 -24.79
CA PHE A 218 2.54 18.70 -23.52
C PHE A 218 1.28 19.54 -23.69
N ARG A 219 1.21 20.34 -24.76
CA ARG A 219 0.03 21.15 -25.11
C ARG A 219 -1.22 20.30 -25.23
N ASP A 220 -1.13 19.21 -25.99
CA ASP A 220 -2.25 18.32 -26.23
C ASP A 220 -2.71 17.61 -24.96
N ILE A 221 -1.77 17.07 -24.17
CA ILE A 221 -2.10 16.32 -22.97
C ILE A 221 -2.65 17.21 -21.86
N VAL A 222 -2.12 18.41 -21.70
CA VAL A 222 -2.70 19.41 -20.78
C VAL A 222 -4.13 19.77 -21.20
N SER A 223 -4.38 19.93 -22.51
CA SER A 223 -5.73 20.18 -23.01
C SER A 223 -6.68 19.02 -22.70
N VAL A 224 -6.22 17.76 -22.82
CA VAL A 224 -7.02 16.58 -22.48
C VAL A 224 -7.30 16.47 -20.98
N LEU A 225 -6.31 16.75 -20.13
CA LEU A 225 -6.41 16.60 -18.68
C LEU A 225 -7.21 17.70 -17.99
N LYS A 226 -6.98 18.96 -18.39
CA LYS A 226 -7.49 20.13 -17.66
C LYS A 226 -8.41 21.03 -18.49
N GLY A 227 -8.43 20.87 -19.81
CA GLY A 227 -9.07 21.84 -20.70
C GLY A 227 -8.42 23.23 -20.66
N GLU A 228 -7.22 23.35 -20.08
CA GLU A 228 -6.47 24.61 -19.99
C GLU A 228 -5.71 24.88 -21.30
N LYS A 229 -5.71 26.14 -21.73
CA LYS A 229 -4.90 26.58 -22.87
C LYS A 229 -3.45 26.72 -22.43
N TRP A 230 -2.52 26.22 -23.25
CA TRP A 230 -1.08 26.35 -23.01
C TRP A 230 -0.63 27.79 -22.78
N SER A 231 -1.19 28.75 -23.53
CA SER A 231 -0.89 30.18 -23.37
C SER A 231 -1.16 30.69 -21.96
N LYS A 232 -2.24 30.23 -21.33
CA LYS A 232 -2.59 30.63 -19.96
C LYS A 232 -1.54 30.14 -18.95
N ILE A 233 -1.02 28.93 -19.11
CA ILE A 233 0.03 28.40 -18.22
C ILE A 233 1.33 29.20 -18.36
N MET A 234 1.65 29.65 -19.57
CA MET A 234 2.80 30.52 -19.81
C MET A 234 2.58 31.93 -19.23
N GLU A 235 1.36 32.48 -19.33
CA GLU A 235 0.99 33.76 -18.71
C GLU A 235 1.05 33.70 -17.18
N ASP A 236 0.54 32.61 -16.59
CA ASP A 236 0.53 32.37 -15.13
C ASP A 236 1.92 31.93 -14.61
N GLU A 237 2.86 31.60 -15.51
CA GLU A 237 4.20 31.07 -15.22
C GLU A 237 4.19 29.83 -14.31
N HIS A 238 3.08 29.11 -14.31
CA HIS A 238 2.83 28.05 -13.35
C HIS A 238 1.87 26.98 -13.88
N PHE A 239 2.33 25.72 -13.84
CA PHE A 239 1.51 24.54 -14.05
C PHE A 239 1.13 23.89 -12.72
N ALA A 240 -0.16 23.97 -12.38
CA ALA A 240 -0.72 23.43 -11.14
C ALA A 240 -0.89 21.89 -11.18
N GLY A 241 0.21 21.16 -11.14
CA GLY A 241 0.24 19.69 -11.16
C GLY A 241 1.59 19.18 -11.66
N THR A 242 1.72 17.87 -11.75
CA THR A 242 2.93 17.22 -12.26
C THR A 242 2.56 16.30 -13.41
N LEU A 243 3.18 16.50 -14.57
CA LEU A 243 3.01 15.67 -15.75
C LEU A 243 4.35 15.04 -16.14
N PHE A 244 4.39 13.72 -16.15
CA PHE A 244 5.49 12.94 -16.70
C PHE A 244 5.16 12.49 -18.13
N ARG A 245 6.11 12.61 -19.04
CA ARG A 245 6.10 11.98 -20.37
C ARG A 245 7.25 10.99 -20.45
N PHE A 246 6.93 9.74 -20.78
CA PHE A 246 7.88 8.66 -21.00
C PHE A 246 7.78 8.19 -22.46
N PRO A 247 8.54 8.80 -23.39
CA PRO A 247 8.63 8.33 -24.77
C PRO A 247 9.04 6.86 -24.81
N LEU A 248 8.28 6.02 -25.52
CA LEU A 248 8.53 4.58 -25.55
C LEU A 248 9.84 4.27 -26.28
N ARG A 249 10.68 3.42 -25.67
CA ARG A 249 11.95 2.98 -26.27
C ARG A 249 11.70 2.19 -27.55
N ASN A 250 12.13 2.75 -28.67
CA ASN A 250 12.03 2.15 -30.01
C ASN A 250 13.35 1.55 -30.53
N GLU A 251 14.47 1.86 -29.88
CA GLU A 251 15.82 1.38 -30.21
C GLU A 251 16.54 0.92 -28.93
N ILE A 252 17.46 -0.05 -29.05
CA ILE A 252 18.27 -0.50 -27.90
C ILE A 252 19.17 0.64 -27.44
N SER A 253 19.27 0.84 -26.12
CA SER A 253 20.09 1.87 -25.51
C SER A 253 21.16 1.27 -24.60
N GLU A 254 22.07 2.10 -24.08
CA GLU A 254 22.99 1.64 -23.05
C GLU A 254 22.27 1.33 -21.74
N ILE A 255 21.08 1.90 -21.50
CA ILE A 255 20.32 1.66 -20.27
C ILE A 255 19.63 0.30 -20.30
N SER A 256 19.00 -0.05 -21.43
CA SER A 256 18.18 -1.26 -21.56
C SER A 256 18.02 -1.72 -23.01
N ASP A 257 17.98 -3.03 -23.21
CA ASP A 257 17.59 -3.69 -24.46
C ASP A 257 16.07 -3.97 -24.55
N ASN A 258 15.31 -3.62 -23.50
CA ASN A 258 13.86 -3.76 -23.46
C ASN A 258 13.18 -2.69 -24.33
N LEU A 259 12.82 -3.06 -25.56
CA LEU A 259 11.97 -2.25 -26.43
C LEU A 259 10.53 -2.23 -25.90
N TYR A 260 9.92 -1.04 -25.89
CA TYR A 260 8.55 -0.84 -25.39
C TYR A 260 7.61 -0.49 -26.54
N ASN A 261 6.57 -1.29 -26.73
CA ASN A 261 5.54 -1.06 -27.75
C ASN A 261 4.17 -0.86 -27.09
N SER A 262 3.18 -0.49 -27.90
CA SER A 262 1.78 -0.31 -27.47
C SER A 262 1.24 -1.54 -26.71
N GLY A 263 1.53 -2.76 -27.18
CA GLY A 263 1.14 -4.00 -26.51
C GLY A 263 1.66 -4.11 -25.07
N LYS A 264 2.93 -3.79 -24.83
CA LYS A 264 3.50 -3.78 -23.46
C LYS A 264 2.87 -2.74 -22.54
N VAL A 265 2.48 -1.58 -23.07
CA VAL A 265 1.75 -0.56 -22.28
C VAL A 265 0.35 -1.09 -21.91
N VAL A 266 -0.30 -1.81 -22.82
CA VAL A 266 -1.58 -2.48 -22.54
C VAL A 266 -1.41 -3.55 -21.46
N GLU A 267 -0.39 -4.41 -21.55
CA GLU A 267 -0.07 -5.41 -20.51
C GLU A 267 0.20 -4.75 -19.15
N LEU A 268 0.91 -3.62 -19.14
CA LEU A 268 1.15 -2.82 -17.94
C LEU A 268 -0.16 -2.34 -17.32
N PHE A 269 -1.09 -1.82 -18.12
CA PHE A 269 -2.42 -1.39 -17.67
C PHE A 269 -3.26 -2.55 -17.17
N ASP A 270 -3.31 -3.66 -17.89
CA ASP A 270 -4.08 -4.84 -17.51
C ASP A 270 -3.57 -5.44 -16.18
N SER A 271 -2.25 -5.41 -15.96
CA SER A 271 -1.65 -5.82 -14.68
C SER A 271 -2.06 -4.94 -13.50
N PHE A 272 -2.29 -3.64 -13.72
CA PHE A 272 -2.81 -2.74 -12.69
C PHE A 272 -4.32 -2.90 -12.49
N ILE A 273 -5.09 -3.05 -13.59
CA ILE A 273 -6.55 -3.27 -13.54
C ILE A 273 -6.89 -4.44 -12.62
N ALA A 274 -6.12 -5.54 -12.67
CA ALA A 274 -6.30 -6.70 -11.80
C ALA A 274 -6.19 -6.39 -10.29
N ASP A 275 -5.45 -5.35 -9.91
CA ASP A 275 -5.22 -4.92 -8.52
C ASP A 275 -5.89 -3.57 -8.19
N ALA A 276 -6.64 -2.98 -9.12
CA ALA A 276 -7.10 -1.59 -9.02
C ALA A 276 -8.00 -1.34 -7.80
N GLU A 277 -8.90 -2.28 -7.50
CA GLU A 277 -9.78 -2.21 -6.33
C GLU A 277 -8.98 -2.11 -5.02
N LEU A 278 -7.98 -2.97 -4.85
CA LEU A 278 -7.16 -3.03 -3.65
C LEU A 278 -6.16 -1.87 -3.57
N SER A 279 -5.77 -1.31 -4.71
CA SER A 279 -4.74 -0.26 -4.81
C SER A 279 -5.14 1.02 -4.09
N LEU A 280 -6.43 1.34 -3.99
CA LEU A 280 -6.86 2.57 -3.31
C LEU A 280 -7.18 2.35 -1.83
N LEU A 281 -7.15 1.12 -1.29
CA LEU A 281 -7.59 0.83 0.09
C LEU A 281 -6.75 1.55 1.14
N PHE A 282 -5.43 1.52 1.01
CA PHE A 282 -4.48 1.97 2.03
C PHE A 282 -3.74 3.27 1.69
N LEU A 283 -4.01 3.84 0.52
CA LEU A 283 -3.51 5.17 0.16
C LEU A 283 -4.12 6.25 1.06
N ARG A 284 -3.32 7.27 1.37
CA ARG A 284 -3.67 8.31 2.34
C ARG A 284 -4.36 9.50 1.67
N SER A 285 -3.83 9.94 0.54
CA SER A 285 -4.22 11.16 -0.16
C SER A 285 -4.89 10.86 -1.49
N VAL A 286 -4.34 9.95 -2.29
CA VAL A 286 -4.86 9.58 -3.61
C VAL A 286 -6.20 8.88 -3.44
N ARG A 287 -7.22 9.45 -4.10
CA ARG A 287 -8.61 8.99 -4.08
C ARG A 287 -9.12 8.59 -5.46
N SER A 288 -8.40 8.91 -6.53
CA SER A 288 -8.80 8.59 -7.90
C SER A 288 -7.60 8.18 -8.73
N VAL A 289 -7.73 7.08 -9.46
CA VAL A 289 -6.77 6.64 -10.48
C VAL A 289 -7.51 6.35 -11.78
N SER A 290 -7.06 6.93 -12.87
CA SER A 290 -7.67 6.77 -14.20
C SER A 290 -6.64 6.26 -15.23
N LEU A 291 -7.07 5.36 -16.11
CA LEU A 291 -6.28 4.88 -17.25
C LEU A 291 -6.96 5.30 -18.56
N LEU A 292 -6.26 6.08 -19.36
CA LEU A 292 -6.72 6.59 -20.65
C LEU A 292 -5.87 6.04 -21.79
N HIS A 293 -6.47 5.91 -22.96
CA HIS A 293 -5.80 5.57 -24.21
C HIS A 293 -6.14 6.61 -25.27
N ILE A 294 -5.12 7.13 -25.96
CA ILE A 294 -5.26 8.04 -27.09
C ILE A 294 -4.72 7.33 -28.33
N SER A 295 -5.58 7.06 -29.30
CA SER A 295 -5.19 6.43 -30.56
C SER A 295 -4.45 7.40 -31.48
N CYS A 296 -3.84 6.89 -32.55
CA CYS A 296 -3.05 7.69 -33.49
C CYS A 296 -3.82 8.86 -34.13
N ASP A 297 -5.15 8.79 -34.20
CA ASP A 297 -6.04 9.83 -34.72
C ASP A 297 -6.43 10.89 -33.65
N GLY A 298 -6.02 10.70 -32.39
CA GLY A 298 -6.36 11.58 -31.26
C GLY A 298 -7.65 11.22 -30.53
N THR A 299 -8.34 10.12 -30.87
CA THR A 299 -9.53 9.67 -30.13
C THR A 299 -9.15 9.21 -28.72
N VAL A 300 -9.81 9.76 -27.70
CA VAL A 300 -9.56 9.44 -26.29
C VAL A 300 -10.57 8.41 -25.78
N LYS A 301 -10.09 7.31 -25.22
CA LYS A 301 -10.90 6.25 -24.60
C LYS A 301 -10.46 6.02 -23.14
N THR A 302 -11.42 6.03 -22.23
CA THR A 302 -11.19 5.61 -20.83
C THR A 302 -11.20 4.08 -20.74
N ARG A 303 -10.14 3.49 -20.18
CA ARG A 303 -10.05 2.04 -19.92
C ARG A 303 -10.47 1.68 -18.49
N LEU A 304 -10.12 2.53 -17.53
CA LEU A 304 -10.44 2.34 -16.12
C LEU A 304 -10.57 3.70 -15.44
N GLU A 305 -11.55 3.84 -14.57
CA GLU A 305 -11.63 4.86 -13.54
C GLU A 305 -11.91 4.17 -12.20
N VAL A 306 -11.01 4.29 -11.23
CA VAL A 306 -11.20 3.78 -9.87
C VAL A 306 -11.17 4.93 -8.88
N LYS A 307 -12.21 5.02 -8.04
CA LYS A 307 -12.42 6.09 -7.07
C LYS A 307 -12.63 5.52 -5.68
N ALA A 308 -12.09 6.19 -4.67
CA ALA A 308 -12.27 5.88 -3.27
C ALA A 308 -12.92 7.05 -2.53
N SER A 309 -14.01 6.77 -1.85
CA SER A 309 -14.64 7.67 -0.88
C SER A 309 -14.54 7.07 0.53
N SER A 310 -14.56 7.91 1.55
CA SER A 310 -14.56 7.47 2.94
C SER A 310 -15.71 8.15 3.66
N SER A 311 -16.52 7.37 4.38
CA SER A 311 -17.53 7.91 5.29
C SER A 311 -16.87 8.10 6.65
N GLU A 312 -16.94 9.31 7.19
CA GLU A 312 -16.48 9.65 8.53
C GLU A 312 -17.42 9.03 9.56
N VAL A 313 -17.22 7.76 9.90
CA VAL A 313 -17.61 7.33 11.24
C VAL A 313 -16.37 6.85 11.97
N PRO A 314 -15.65 7.78 12.61
CA PRO A 314 -14.53 7.44 13.48
C PRO A 314 -15.06 6.66 14.68
N LEU A 315 -14.83 5.35 14.70
CA LEU A 315 -14.67 4.67 15.97
C LEU A 315 -13.22 4.87 16.36
N LYS A 316 -12.99 5.71 17.36
CA LYS A 316 -11.66 5.91 17.96
C LYS A 316 -11.47 4.89 19.06
N SER A 317 -10.25 4.37 19.18
CA SER A 317 -9.86 3.54 20.32
C SER A 317 -10.03 4.31 21.64
N GLU A 318 -10.26 3.57 22.72
CA GLU A 318 -10.27 4.12 24.08
C GLU A 318 -8.90 4.74 24.42
N GLU A 319 -8.90 5.82 25.21
CA GLU A 319 -7.67 6.60 25.50
C GLU A 319 -6.59 5.76 26.22
N ASP A 320 -7.00 4.72 26.96
CA ASP A 320 -6.15 3.86 27.78
C ASP A 320 -5.56 2.64 27.04
N SER A 321 -5.76 2.55 25.71
CA SER A 321 -5.23 1.45 24.91
C SER A 321 -3.77 1.70 24.50
N ASP A 322 -2.94 0.65 24.42
CA ASP A 322 -1.55 0.69 23.91
C ASP A 322 -1.48 1.14 22.44
N LEU A 323 -2.60 1.03 21.72
CA LEU A 323 -2.75 1.43 20.33
C LEU A 323 -3.58 2.71 20.18
N GLU A 324 -3.25 3.48 19.16
CA GLU A 324 -4.14 4.48 18.60
C GLU A 324 -4.82 3.89 17.37
N GLY A 325 -6.09 3.54 17.54
CA GLY A 325 -6.93 2.90 16.53
C GLY A 325 -7.96 3.85 15.93
N PHE A 326 -8.18 3.72 14.63
CA PHE A 326 -9.25 4.40 13.90
C PHE A 326 -9.86 3.47 12.85
N THR A 327 -11.17 3.27 12.94
CA THR A 327 -11.94 2.47 11.98
C THR A 327 -12.87 3.34 11.15
N ARG A 328 -12.98 3.07 9.84
CA ARG A 328 -13.89 3.77 8.91
C ARG A 328 -14.43 2.85 7.82
N PHE A 329 -15.54 3.25 7.22
CA PHE A 329 -15.98 2.68 5.94
C PHE A 329 -15.30 3.38 4.77
N LYS A 330 -14.76 2.58 3.85
CA LYS A 330 -14.20 3.02 2.58
C LYS A 330 -14.98 2.38 1.44
N GLN A 331 -15.46 3.18 0.51
CA GLN A 331 -16.21 2.72 -0.64
C GLN A 331 -15.32 2.89 -1.88
N ILE A 332 -15.18 1.82 -2.65
CA ILE A 332 -14.41 1.79 -3.88
C ILE A 332 -15.40 1.63 -5.04
N ILE A 333 -15.33 2.56 -5.99
CA ILE A 333 -16.12 2.54 -7.22
C ILE A 333 -15.14 2.32 -8.36
N LEU A 334 -15.34 1.23 -9.09
CA LEU A 334 -14.56 0.87 -10.26
C LEU A 334 -15.46 0.93 -11.48
N LYS A 335 -15.06 1.74 -12.46
CA LYS A 335 -15.72 1.85 -13.76
C LYS A 335 -14.74 1.40 -14.83
N SER A 336 -15.06 0.29 -15.48
CA SER A 336 -14.35 -0.23 -16.64
C SER A 336 -15.38 -0.55 -17.73
N GLU A 337 -15.28 -1.72 -18.37
CA GLU A 337 -16.40 -2.29 -19.13
C GLU A 337 -17.58 -2.59 -18.19
N ASP A 338 -17.28 -2.99 -16.95
CA ASP A 338 -18.26 -3.22 -15.88
C ASP A 338 -18.21 -2.13 -14.81
N TYR A 339 -19.37 -1.86 -14.20
CA TYR A 339 -19.51 -1.06 -12.98
C TYR A 339 -19.44 -1.99 -11.75
N LYS A 340 -18.46 -1.76 -10.88
CA LYS A 340 -18.33 -2.47 -9.60
C LYS A 340 -18.23 -1.48 -8.45
N GLU A 341 -18.98 -1.72 -7.40
CA GLU A 341 -18.99 -0.91 -6.19
C GLU A 341 -18.84 -1.81 -4.97
N THR A 342 -17.82 -1.56 -4.15
CA THR A 342 -17.54 -2.35 -2.95
C THR A 342 -17.33 -1.48 -1.74
N GLN A 343 -17.80 -1.97 -0.60
CA GLN A 343 -17.66 -1.30 0.68
C GLN A 343 -16.75 -2.12 1.59
N TRP A 344 -15.81 -1.42 2.21
CA TRP A 344 -14.75 -1.98 3.04
C TRP A 344 -14.77 -1.35 4.42
N LEU A 345 -14.59 -2.17 5.45
CA LEU A 345 -14.26 -1.70 6.79
C LEU A 345 -12.73 -1.64 6.88
N VAL A 346 -12.18 -0.45 7.09
CA VAL A 346 -10.74 -0.22 7.18
C VAL A 346 -10.37 0.26 8.58
N THR A 347 -9.54 -0.50 9.27
CA THR A 347 -9.04 -0.22 10.61
C THR A 347 -7.55 0.07 10.56
N THR A 348 -7.16 1.25 11.00
CA THR A 348 -5.75 1.69 11.10
C THR A 348 -5.37 1.74 12.57
N CYS A 349 -4.34 1.01 12.96
CA CYS A 349 -3.81 1.03 14.33
C CYS A 349 -2.33 1.38 14.33
N THR A 350 -1.92 2.29 15.21
CA THR A 350 -0.52 2.68 15.43
C THR A 350 -0.12 2.40 16.87
N MET A 351 0.97 1.66 17.07
CA MET A 351 1.51 1.41 18.42
C MET A 351 2.02 2.73 19.02
N LYS A 352 1.59 3.05 20.25
CA LYS A 352 2.07 4.23 20.96
C LYS A 352 3.55 4.08 21.32
N LYS A 353 4.28 5.19 21.30
CA LYS A 353 5.69 5.23 21.70
C LYS A 353 5.82 4.93 23.20
N GLY A 354 6.80 4.11 23.58
CA GLY A 354 7.10 3.73 24.96
C GLY A 354 6.47 2.41 25.40
N ILE A 355 5.57 1.83 24.60
CA ILE A 355 4.96 0.52 24.89
C ILE A 355 5.96 -0.63 24.61
N MET A 356 6.76 -0.50 23.56
CA MET A 356 7.72 -1.53 23.16
C MET A 356 9.04 -0.91 22.70
N GLU A 357 10.03 -0.92 23.59
CA GLU A 357 11.33 -0.28 23.36
C GLU A 357 12.03 -0.78 22.09
N ASP A 358 12.05 -2.09 21.84
CA ASP A 358 12.66 -2.65 20.63
C ASP A 358 12.01 -2.14 19.33
N LEU A 359 10.69 -1.99 19.34
CA LEU A 359 9.92 -1.51 18.19
C LEU A 359 10.17 -0.02 17.98
N ASP A 360 10.23 0.78 19.05
CA ASP A 360 10.57 2.20 19.00
C ASP A 360 11.98 2.45 18.46
N VAL A 361 12.96 1.67 18.92
CA VAL A 361 14.35 1.74 18.46
C VAL A 361 14.44 1.42 16.96
N LEU A 362 13.67 0.45 16.47
CA LEU A 362 13.63 0.13 15.04
C LEU A 362 12.86 1.20 14.25
N ALA A 363 11.74 1.70 14.78
CA ALA A 363 10.98 2.79 14.19
C ALA A 363 11.87 4.02 13.98
N GLU A 364 12.68 4.42 14.96
CA GLU A 364 13.63 5.53 14.81
C GLU A 364 14.75 5.21 13.79
N LYS A 365 15.39 4.04 13.90
CA LYS A 365 16.51 3.64 13.02
C LYS A 365 16.12 3.49 11.54
N LEU A 366 14.92 2.97 11.28
CA LEU A 366 14.37 2.79 9.95
C LEU A 366 13.53 4.00 9.51
N SER A 367 13.33 4.96 10.42
CA SER A 367 12.36 6.05 10.30
C SER A 367 10.95 5.53 9.94
N PHE A 368 10.51 4.39 10.47
CA PHE A 368 9.18 3.84 10.21
C PHE A 368 8.18 4.25 11.29
N VAL A 369 6.89 4.12 10.97
CA VAL A 369 5.80 4.25 11.94
C VAL A 369 5.26 2.85 12.21
N PRO A 370 5.12 2.40 13.48
CA PRO A 370 4.64 1.07 13.82
C PRO A 370 3.12 0.98 13.64
N ARG A 371 2.69 1.05 12.38
CA ARG A 371 1.29 1.08 11.97
C ARG A 371 0.94 -0.15 11.15
N VAL A 372 -0.23 -0.71 11.47
CA VAL A 372 -0.88 -1.77 10.71
C VAL A 372 -2.27 -1.27 10.29
N ASP A 373 -2.62 -1.48 9.04
CA ASP A 373 -3.97 -1.26 8.53
C ASP A 373 -4.59 -2.59 8.07
N LEU A 374 -5.86 -2.77 8.39
CA LEU A 374 -6.66 -3.94 8.04
C LEU A 374 -7.82 -3.49 7.16
N ALA A 375 -8.14 -4.27 6.12
CA ALA A 375 -9.32 -4.02 5.29
C ALA A 375 -10.17 -5.29 5.15
N PHE A 376 -11.43 -5.20 5.54
CA PHE A 376 -12.42 -6.27 5.47
C PHE A 376 -13.54 -5.90 4.47
N PRO A 377 -13.88 -6.78 3.51
CA PRO A 377 -14.96 -6.53 2.56
C PRO A 377 -16.33 -6.73 3.23
N CYS A 378 -17.12 -5.66 3.33
CA CYS A 378 -18.45 -5.71 3.94
C CYS A 378 -19.50 -6.32 3.01
N SER A 379 -19.44 -5.97 1.72
CA SER A 379 -20.50 -6.23 0.73
C SER A 379 -20.36 -7.54 -0.06
N GLU A 380 -19.19 -8.18 -0.05
CA GLU A 380 -18.94 -9.39 -0.83
C GLU A 380 -18.90 -10.63 0.07
N GLN A 381 -19.62 -11.68 -0.31
CA GLN A 381 -19.33 -13.04 0.17
C GLN A 381 -18.13 -13.56 -0.61
N ARG A 382 -16.92 -13.19 -0.18
CA ARG A 382 -15.70 -13.82 -0.67
C ARG A 382 -15.52 -15.19 -0.03
N GLU A 383 -14.90 -16.11 -0.77
CA GLU A 383 -14.44 -17.38 -0.21
C GLU A 383 -13.48 -17.13 0.96
N HIS A 384 -13.47 -18.02 1.94
CA HIS A 384 -12.64 -17.89 3.14
C HIS A 384 -11.15 -17.80 2.77
N GLY A 385 -10.40 -16.87 3.39
CA GLY A 385 -8.93 -16.88 3.40
C GLY A 385 -8.21 -16.12 2.29
N GLU A 386 -8.84 -15.16 1.61
CA GLU A 386 -8.21 -14.35 0.56
C GLU A 386 -7.40 -13.14 1.04
N GLY A 387 -7.13 -13.04 2.35
CA GLY A 387 -6.30 -11.97 2.91
C GLY A 387 -4.97 -11.85 2.18
N ARG A 388 -4.61 -10.63 1.79
CA ARG A 388 -3.42 -10.33 0.97
C ARG A 388 -2.62 -9.22 1.61
N LEU A 389 -1.30 -9.34 1.48
CA LEU A 389 -0.36 -8.35 1.97
C LEU A 389 -0.24 -7.15 1.04
N SER A 390 -0.18 -5.98 1.65
CA SER A 390 0.10 -4.71 1.00
C SER A 390 1.26 -4.02 1.72
N CYS A 391 2.06 -3.29 0.95
CA CYS A 391 2.96 -2.27 1.46
C CYS A 391 2.57 -0.96 0.76
N PHE A 392 1.56 -0.30 1.32
CA PHE A 392 0.77 0.81 0.80
C PHE A 392 -0.06 0.47 -0.44
N LEU A 393 0.51 -0.30 -1.36
CA LEU A 393 -0.16 -0.92 -2.50
C LEU A 393 -0.05 -2.45 -2.40
N PRO A 394 -0.95 -3.20 -3.06
CA PRO A 394 -0.96 -4.65 -3.02
C PRO A 394 0.35 -5.25 -3.52
N LEU A 395 0.97 -6.13 -2.72
CA LEU A 395 2.11 -6.95 -3.17
C LEU A 395 1.63 -7.99 -4.17
N PRO A 396 2.47 -8.53 -5.08
CA PRO A 396 2.04 -9.47 -6.12
C PRO A 396 1.13 -10.60 -5.61
N ASN A 397 0.07 -10.93 -6.35
CA ASN A 397 -0.89 -11.97 -5.99
C ASN A 397 -0.27 -13.36 -6.17
N ASN A 398 0.47 -13.82 -5.16
CA ASN A 398 1.08 -15.14 -5.12
C ASN A 398 0.85 -15.77 -3.75
N GLU A 399 1.08 -17.07 -3.62
CA GLU A 399 0.79 -17.80 -2.39
C GLU A 399 1.58 -17.28 -1.18
N SER A 400 2.78 -16.74 -1.36
CA SER A 400 3.57 -16.18 -0.26
C SER A 400 2.98 -14.89 0.34
N ASN A 401 2.18 -14.15 -0.45
CA ASN A 401 1.55 -12.91 -0.03
C ASN A 401 0.09 -13.10 0.39
N LYS A 402 -0.45 -14.32 0.32
CA LYS A 402 -1.76 -14.68 0.86
C LYS A 402 -1.64 -15.14 2.31
N THR A 403 -2.32 -14.46 3.22
CA THR A 403 -2.23 -14.68 4.67
C THR A 403 -3.18 -15.77 5.16
N GLY A 404 -4.28 -16.03 4.44
CA GLY A 404 -5.36 -16.90 4.95
C GLY A 404 -6.29 -16.20 5.95
N LEU A 405 -6.00 -14.95 6.32
CA LEU A 405 -6.87 -14.14 7.16
C LEU A 405 -8.07 -13.62 6.34
N PRO A 406 -9.21 -13.29 6.97
CA PRO A 406 -10.38 -12.71 6.26
C PRO A 406 -10.19 -11.23 5.90
N VAL A 407 -9.01 -10.66 6.12
CA VAL A 407 -8.68 -9.25 5.89
C VAL A 407 -7.42 -9.07 5.07
N HIS A 408 -7.37 -8.03 4.26
CA HIS A 408 -6.11 -7.56 3.69
C HIS A 408 -5.31 -6.81 4.76
N VAL A 409 -3.99 -7.05 4.79
CA VAL A 409 -3.09 -6.50 5.80
C VAL A 409 -2.09 -5.59 5.13
N ASN A 410 -2.00 -4.36 5.62
CA ASN A 410 -1.06 -3.36 5.17
C ASN A 410 -0.17 -2.88 6.30
N ALA A 411 1.12 -2.71 6.01
CA ALA A 411 2.04 -2.01 6.89
C ALA A 411 3.25 -1.50 6.11
N CYS A 412 4.10 -0.71 6.76
CA CYS A 412 5.41 -0.32 6.24
C CYS A 412 6.39 -1.51 6.34
N PHE A 413 6.11 -2.59 5.62
CA PHE A 413 6.92 -3.81 5.65
C PHE A 413 8.29 -3.62 5.01
N GLY A 414 9.29 -4.28 5.59
CA GLY A 414 10.56 -4.54 4.94
C GLY A 414 10.40 -5.55 3.81
N LEU A 415 10.72 -5.16 2.58
CA LEU A 415 10.60 -6.03 1.41
C LEU A 415 11.98 -6.50 0.92
N THR A 416 11.99 -7.61 0.20
CA THR A 416 13.12 -8.08 -0.60
C THR A 416 13.49 -7.06 -1.67
N ASP A 417 14.71 -7.14 -2.23
CA ASP A 417 15.23 -6.15 -3.18
C ASP A 417 14.35 -5.98 -4.44
N ASN A 418 13.66 -7.05 -4.86
CA ASN A 418 12.71 -7.00 -5.98
C ASN A 418 11.31 -6.50 -5.60
N ARG A 419 11.09 -6.17 -4.32
CA ARG A 419 9.85 -5.69 -3.71
C ARG A 419 8.64 -6.62 -3.89
N ARG A 420 8.86 -7.92 -4.09
CA ARG A 420 7.76 -8.90 -4.33
C ARG A 420 7.35 -9.68 -3.09
N HIS A 421 8.24 -9.77 -2.10
CA HIS A 421 8.06 -10.57 -0.88
C HIS A 421 8.52 -9.82 0.37
N LEU A 422 7.91 -10.13 1.51
CA LEU A 422 8.38 -9.68 2.83
C LEU A 422 9.73 -10.32 3.15
N LYS A 423 10.57 -9.56 3.85
CA LYS A 423 11.76 -10.10 4.51
C LYS A 423 11.38 -10.72 5.85
N TRP A 424 11.93 -11.90 6.11
CA TRP A 424 11.75 -12.62 7.37
C TRP A 424 13.11 -12.97 7.95
N GLN A 425 13.15 -13.27 9.26
CA GLN A 425 14.40 -13.71 9.87
C GLN A 425 14.74 -15.12 9.42
N GLU A 426 15.96 -15.27 8.93
CA GLU A 426 16.58 -16.56 8.58
C GLU A 426 17.81 -16.80 9.48
N GLU A 427 18.31 -18.03 9.55
CA GLU A 427 19.36 -18.43 10.50
C GLU A 427 20.64 -17.59 10.38
N ASP A 428 20.99 -17.17 9.16
CA ASP A 428 22.15 -16.37 8.80
C ASP A 428 21.87 -14.85 8.80
N GLN A 429 20.59 -14.43 8.89
CA GLN A 429 20.14 -13.03 8.79
C GLN A 429 19.43 -12.49 10.03
N LYS A 430 19.75 -13.04 11.22
CA LYS A 430 19.12 -12.65 12.50
C LYS A 430 19.22 -11.16 12.86
N HIS A 431 20.15 -10.43 12.25
CA HIS A 431 20.38 -9.00 12.50
C HIS A 431 19.81 -8.07 11.41
N ASP A 432 19.08 -8.59 10.41
CA ASP A 432 18.38 -7.72 9.45
C ASP A 432 17.26 -6.97 10.19
N LYS A 433 17.44 -5.65 10.30
CA LYS A 433 16.49 -4.74 10.98
C LYS A 433 15.11 -4.74 10.32
N HIS A 434 15.05 -4.89 9.00
CA HIS A 434 13.78 -4.95 8.25
C HIS A 434 13.04 -6.26 8.52
N ALA A 435 13.76 -7.37 8.64
CA ALA A 435 13.18 -8.65 9.01
C ALA A 435 12.66 -8.64 10.45
N LEU A 436 13.45 -8.13 11.41
CA LEU A 436 13.02 -7.99 12.81
C LEU A 436 11.81 -7.06 12.95
N TRP A 437 11.79 -5.95 12.19
CA TRP A 437 10.66 -5.04 12.13
C TRP A 437 9.37 -5.75 11.69
N ASN A 438 9.44 -6.56 10.63
CA ASN A 438 8.28 -7.33 10.16
C ASN A 438 7.79 -8.33 11.22
N GLU A 439 8.70 -9.06 11.87
CA GLU A 439 8.35 -10.00 12.95
C GLU A 439 7.64 -9.29 14.12
N LEU A 440 8.13 -8.13 14.56
CA LEU A 440 7.48 -7.37 15.63
C LEU A 440 6.11 -6.80 15.20
N LEU A 441 5.99 -6.25 14.00
CA LEU A 441 4.70 -5.78 13.50
C LEU A 441 3.66 -6.90 13.45
N VAL A 442 4.04 -8.07 12.91
CA VAL A 442 3.14 -9.20 12.69
C VAL A 442 2.79 -9.90 13.99
N ASN A 443 3.73 -10.06 14.91
CA ASN A 443 3.50 -10.83 16.14
C ASN A 443 3.03 -9.97 17.32
N LYS A 444 3.14 -8.64 17.25
CA LYS A 444 2.83 -7.75 18.39
C LYS A 444 1.78 -6.69 18.09
N VAL A 445 1.81 -6.09 16.90
CA VAL A 445 0.90 -4.99 16.53
C VAL A 445 -0.34 -5.51 15.82
N LEU A 446 -0.16 -6.41 14.85
CA LEU A 446 -1.23 -6.96 14.03
C LEU A 446 -2.33 -7.69 14.83
N PRO A 447 -2.04 -8.57 15.81
CA PRO A 447 -3.09 -9.27 16.56
C PRO A 447 -3.98 -8.29 17.32
N GLN A 448 -3.37 -7.31 18.00
CA GLN A 448 -4.10 -6.28 18.72
C GLN A 448 -4.94 -5.39 17.79
N ALA A 449 -4.39 -5.00 16.62
CA ALA A 449 -5.15 -4.26 15.61
C ALA A 449 -6.36 -5.05 15.09
N PHE A 450 -6.23 -6.37 14.98
CA PHE A 450 -7.31 -7.25 14.58
C PHE A 450 -8.40 -7.31 15.67
N VAL A 451 -8.03 -7.41 16.95
CA VAL A 451 -8.97 -7.34 18.07
C VAL A 451 -9.77 -6.03 18.04
N VAL A 452 -9.09 -4.89 17.84
CA VAL A 452 -9.75 -3.58 17.70
C VAL A 452 -10.76 -3.61 16.54
N MET A 453 -10.40 -4.18 15.40
CA MET A 453 -11.30 -4.30 14.25
C MET A 453 -12.55 -5.14 14.56
N ILE A 454 -12.41 -6.25 15.29
CA ILE A 454 -13.53 -7.10 15.71
C ILE A 454 -14.43 -6.35 16.70
N GLN A 455 -13.85 -5.67 17.68
CA GLN A 455 -14.60 -4.87 18.66
C GLN A 455 -15.35 -3.71 17.99
N ASP A 456 -14.73 -3.04 17.04
CA ASP A 456 -15.38 -1.97 16.27
C ASP A 456 -16.50 -2.54 15.38
N ALA A 457 -16.31 -3.70 14.76
CA ALA A 457 -17.37 -4.38 14.01
C ALA A 457 -18.57 -4.75 14.91
N ILE A 458 -18.33 -5.16 16.16
CA ILE A 458 -19.38 -5.41 17.17
C ILE A 458 -20.15 -4.12 17.49
N LYS A 459 -19.44 -3.01 17.75
CA LYS A 459 -20.06 -1.69 17.99
C LYS A 459 -20.92 -1.25 16.80
N LEU A 460 -20.42 -1.42 15.58
CA LEU A 460 -21.18 -1.14 14.36
C LEU A 460 -22.42 -2.04 14.21
N CYS A 461 -22.35 -3.29 14.69
CA CYS A 461 -23.50 -4.20 14.71
C CYS A 461 -24.55 -3.77 15.73
N GLN A 462 -24.13 -3.36 16.93
CA GLN A 462 -25.01 -2.76 17.95
C GLN A 462 -25.75 -1.53 17.41
N GLU A 463 -25.06 -0.71 16.61
CA GLU A 463 -25.63 0.47 15.92
C GLU A 463 -26.45 0.14 14.67
N SER A 464 -26.64 -1.13 14.30
CA SER A 464 -27.37 -1.56 13.09
C SER A 464 -26.72 -1.16 11.76
N ARG A 465 -25.42 -0.89 11.76
CA ARG A 465 -24.66 -0.44 10.58
C ARG A 465 -23.88 -1.55 9.90
N LEU A 466 -23.74 -2.70 10.58
CA LEU A 466 -23.12 -3.91 10.06
C LEU A 466 -23.93 -5.12 10.56
N PRO A 467 -24.24 -6.14 9.74
CA PRO A 467 -24.96 -7.31 10.23
C PRO A 467 -24.03 -8.22 11.05
N VAL A 468 -24.58 -8.97 12.01
CA VAL A 468 -23.83 -9.91 12.86
C VAL A 468 -23.04 -10.95 12.05
N SER A 469 -23.58 -11.35 10.89
CA SER A 469 -22.89 -12.27 9.97
C SER A 469 -21.55 -11.71 9.50
N SER A 470 -21.41 -10.39 9.35
CA SER A 470 -20.13 -9.76 8.99
C SER A 470 -19.14 -9.77 10.15
N VAL A 471 -19.62 -9.61 11.39
CA VAL A 471 -18.77 -9.72 12.59
C VAL A 471 -18.16 -11.11 12.67
N TYR A 472 -18.95 -12.17 12.47
CA TYR A 472 -18.42 -13.53 12.49
C TYR A 472 -17.57 -13.88 11.27
N ARG A 473 -17.85 -13.33 10.07
CA ARG A 473 -16.98 -13.48 8.90
C ARG A 473 -15.59 -12.85 9.09
N LEU A 474 -15.47 -11.88 9.99
CA LEU A 474 -14.19 -11.26 10.33
C LEU A 474 -13.31 -12.19 11.19
N TRP A 475 -13.87 -13.22 11.84
CA TRP A 475 -13.09 -14.16 12.64
C TRP A 475 -12.23 -15.05 11.74
N PRO A 476 -10.93 -15.21 12.01
CA PRO A 476 -10.07 -16.14 11.28
C PRO A 476 -10.61 -17.58 11.29
N ASP A 477 -10.62 -18.25 10.14
CA ASP A 477 -10.91 -19.69 10.08
C ASP A 477 -9.62 -20.50 10.16
N ILE A 478 -9.29 -20.94 11.38
CA ILE A 478 -8.11 -21.74 11.70
C ILE A 478 -8.02 -23.00 10.82
N SER A 479 -9.15 -23.56 10.40
CA SER A 479 -9.21 -24.79 9.59
C SER A 479 -8.54 -24.61 8.22
N HIS A 480 -8.57 -23.40 7.67
CA HIS A 480 -8.05 -23.08 6.34
C HIS A 480 -6.60 -22.53 6.38
N MET A 481 -5.99 -22.45 7.58
CA MET A 481 -4.69 -21.82 7.80
C MET A 481 -3.55 -22.81 8.12
N GLN A 482 -3.78 -24.12 7.95
CA GLN A 482 -2.84 -25.18 8.37
C GLN A 482 -1.45 -25.14 7.68
N HIS A 483 -1.32 -24.43 6.55
CA HIS A 483 -0.06 -24.25 5.83
C HIS A 483 0.46 -22.81 5.90
N LYS A 484 -0.04 -22.03 6.85
CA LYS A 484 0.23 -20.59 7.02
C LYS A 484 0.69 -20.29 8.44
N ASP A 485 1.67 -21.04 8.94
CA ASP A 485 2.11 -21.06 10.36
C ASP A 485 2.19 -19.67 11.00
N LYS A 486 2.87 -18.71 10.36
CA LYS A 486 2.99 -17.34 10.90
C LYS A 486 1.64 -16.65 11.11
N TRP A 487 0.73 -16.80 10.16
CA TRP A 487 -0.59 -16.17 10.21
C TRP A 487 -1.54 -16.96 11.11
N LEU A 488 -1.34 -18.28 11.23
CA LEU A 488 -2.04 -19.12 12.19
C LEU A 488 -1.72 -18.71 13.63
N GLU A 489 -0.46 -18.39 13.93
CA GLU A 489 -0.05 -17.84 15.23
C GLU A 489 -0.71 -16.49 15.51
N VAL A 490 -0.80 -15.61 14.51
CA VAL A 490 -1.58 -14.36 14.61
C VAL A 490 -3.03 -14.64 14.95
N ALA A 491 -3.68 -15.57 14.24
CA ALA A 491 -5.08 -15.94 14.51
C ALA A 491 -5.27 -16.47 15.94
N ARG A 492 -4.34 -17.30 16.43
CA ARG A 492 -4.36 -17.82 17.81
C ARG A 492 -4.23 -16.69 18.83
N ASP A 493 -3.28 -15.77 18.65
CA ASP A 493 -3.10 -14.64 19.56
C ASP A 493 -4.32 -13.71 19.57
N VAL A 494 -4.97 -13.51 18.42
CA VAL A 494 -6.25 -12.77 18.35
C VAL A 494 -7.32 -13.43 19.23
N PHE A 495 -7.51 -14.75 19.13
CA PHE A 495 -8.50 -15.44 19.94
C PHE A 495 -8.14 -15.46 21.43
N ASP A 496 -6.87 -15.68 21.76
CA ASP A 496 -6.38 -15.60 23.14
C ASP A 496 -6.70 -14.23 23.76
N GLN A 497 -6.48 -13.14 23.03
CA GLN A 497 -6.78 -11.79 23.49
C GLN A 497 -8.29 -11.54 23.64
N LEU A 498 -9.10 -11.98 22.67
CA LEU A 498 -10.57 -11.85 22.73
C LEU A 498 -11.15 -12.59 23.94
N PHE A 499 -10.63 -13.78 24.27
CA PHE A 499 -11.17 -14.60 25.37
C PHE A 499 -10.58 -14.24 26.74
N ARG A 500 -9.33 -13.76 26.82
CA ARG A 500 -8.72 -13.36 28.11
C ARG A 500 -9.39 -12.16 28.76
N GLN A 501 -9.98 -11.25 27.97
CA GLN A 501 -10.57 -10.02 28.47
C GLN A 501 -12.03 -10.16 28.92
N ASP A 502 -12.59 -11.38 28.95
CA ASP A 502 -14.03 -11.63 29.14
C ASP A 502 -14.87 -10.70 28.24
N ALA A 503 -14.37 -10.46 27.02
CA ALA A 503 -14.95 -9.48 26.13
C ALA A 503 -16.30 -9.99 25.61
N ALA A 504 -17.27 -9.08 25.52
CA ALA A 504 -18.58 -9.36 24.96
C ALA A 504 -18.50 -9.54 23.44
N VAL A 505 -18.23 -10.77 22.99
CA VAL A 505 -17.94 -11.09 21.58
C VAL A 505 -18.92 -12.07 20.94
N LEU A 506 -19.86 -12.62 21.72
CA LEU A 506 -20.86 -13.58 21.24
C LEU A 506 -22.25 -12.94 21.21
N SER A 507 -22.85 -12.89 20.03
CA SER A 507 -24.18 -12.32 19.83
C SER A 507 -25.29 -13.25 20.36
N LEU A 508 -26.25 -12.68 21.07
CA LEU A 508 -27.40 -13.40 21.61
C LEU A 508 -28.41 -13.78 20.52
N ALA A 509 -28.93 -15.00 20.59
CA ALA A 509 -29.94 -15.48 19.65
C ALA A 509 -31.28 -14.73 19.74
N LYS A 510 -31.57 -14.10 20.90
CA LYS A 510 -32.80 -13.31 21.11
C LYS A 510 -32.74 -11.91 20.49
N ASP A 511 -31.54 -11.34 20.41
CA ASP A 511 -31.28 -10.02 19.83
C ASP A 511 -29.83 -10.00 19.36
N GLU A 512 -29.66 -10.05 18.04
CA GLU A 512 -28.33 -10.15 17.41
C GLU A 512 -27.45 -8.91 17.64
N ARG A 513 -28.02 -7.82 18.16
CA ARG A 513 -27.29 -6.61 18.52
C ARG A 513 -26.65 -6.71 19.90
N TRP A 514 -27.11 -7.61 20.76
CA TRP A 514 -26.57 -7.74 22.11
C TRP A 514 -25.49 -8.82 22.16
N PHE A 515 -24.29 -8.43 22.61
CA PHE A 515 -23.15 -9.34 22.72
C PHE A 515 -22.86 -9.62 24.19
N ILE A 516 -22.43 -10.85 24.47
CA ILE A 516 -22.08 -11.31 25.82
C ILE A 516 -20.72 -12.03 25.82
N PRO A 517 -20.06 -12.12 26.99
CA PRO A 517 -18.83 -12.88 27.14
C PRO A 517 -19.05 -14.39 27.02
N LEU A 518 -17.96 -15.12 26.73
CA LEU A 518 -17.98 -16.59 26.64
C LEU A 518 -18.37 -17.26 27.97
N SER A 519 -18.04 -16.65 29.11
CA SER A 519 -18.35 -17.13 30.46
C SER A 519 -19.87 -17.19 30.75
N ASP A 520 -20.63 -16.28 30.13
CA ASP A 520 -22.07 -16.14 30.26
C ASP A 520 -22.87 -16.84 29.16
N ALA A 521 -22.21 -17.23 28.08
CA ALA A 521 -22.85 -17.81 26.91
C ALA A 521 -23.26 -19.27 27.12
N ILE A 522 -24.44 -19.62 26.59
CA ILE A 522 -24.94 -20.98 26.48
C ILE A 522 -24.94 -21.36 25.00
N ILE A 523 -24.23 -22.44 24.68
CA ILE A 523 -24.02 -22.90 23.31
C ILE A 523 -24.85 -24.17 23.05
N PRO A 524 -25.53 -24.31 21.89
CA PRO A 524 -26.20 -25.55 21.51
C PRO A 524 -25.23 -26.74 21.53
N SER A 525 -25.65 -27.89 22.04
CA SER A 525 -24.87 -29.13 21.93
C SER A 525 -24.77 -29.56 20.46
N ASN A 526 -23.61 -30.09 20.06
CA ASN A 526 -23.40 -30.71 18.74
C ASN A 526 -23.97 -32.15 18.68
N SER A 527 -25.06 -32.43 19.40
CA SER A 527 -25.67 -33.75 19.44
C SER A 527 -26.32 -34.10 18.08
N PRO A 528 -26.35 -35.39 17.68
CA PRO A 528 -26.91 -35.86 16.41
C PRO A 528 -28.45 -35.81 16.37
N GLU A 529 -29.05 -34.81 17.01
CA GLU A 529 -30.49 -34.64 17.15
C GLU A 529 -31.14 -34.15 15.86
N SER A 530 -32.44 -34.41 15.73
CA SER A 530 -33.20 -33.91 14.59
C SER A 530 -33.21 -32.37 14.58
N PRO A 531 -33.25 -31.73 13.39
CA PRO A 531 -33.34 -30.27 13.29
C PRO A 531 -34.53 -29.69 14.07
N ASP A 532 -35.63 -30.44 14.14
CA ASP A 532 -36.84 -30.03 14.84
C ASP A 532 -36.62 -29.97 16.36
N ILE A 533 -35.90 -30.94 16.93
CA ILE A 533 -35.51 -30.94 18.35
C ILE A 533 -34.63 -29.74 18.66
N VAL A 534 -33.56 -29.55 17.89
CA VAL A 534 -32.63 -28.43 18.07
C VAL A 534 -33.37 -27.10 17.99
N ASN A 535 -34.29 -26.94 17.02
CA ASN A 535 -35.07 -25.72 16.86
C ASN A 535 -36.07 -25.50 18.00
N ALA A 536 -36.73 -26.55 18.51
CA ALA A 536 -37.63 -26.46 19.66
C ALA A 536 -36.87 -26.04 20.93
N VAL A 537 -35.69 -26.64 21.17
CA VAL A 537 -34.80 -26.28 22.30
C VAL A 537 -34.36 -24.82 22.18
N LYS A 538 -33.85 -24.40 21.01
CA LYS A 538 -33.44 -23.01 20.76
C LYS A 538 -34.57 -22.02 21.01
N ARG A 539 -35.75 -22.25 20.43
CA ARG A 539 -36.94 -21.40 20.62
C ARG A 539 -37.32 -21.26 22.10
N THR A 540 -37.32 -22.38 22.82
CA THR A 540 -37.66 -22.42 24.25
C THR A 540 -36.69 -21.63 25.10
N LEU A 541 -35.37 -21.80 24.88
CA LEU A 541 -34.35 -21.08 25.61
C LEU A 541 -34.39 -19.57 25.34
N VAL A 542 -34.59 -19.18 24.08
CA VAL A 542 -34.79 -17.77 23.68
C VAL A 542 -36.02 -17.18 24.35
N PHE A 543 -37.15 -17.90 24.34
CA PHE A 543 -38.40 -17.46 24.95
C PHE A 543 -38.28 -17.20 26.45
N TYR A 544 -37.57 -18.07 27.16
CA TYR A 544 -37.30 -17.89 28.60
C TYR A 544 -36.14 -16.96 28.93
N GLY A 545 -35.55 -16.30 27.92
CA GLY A 545 -34.55 -15.26 28.10
C GLY A 545 -33.16 -15.75 28.49
N GLU A 546 -32.88 -17.05 28.28
CA GLU A 546 -31.55 -17.62 28.51
C GLU A 546 -30.51 -17.01 27.56
N ASN A 547 -29.25 -17.02 27.99
CA ASN A 547 -28.11 -16.47 27.24
C ASN A 547 -27.66 -17.38 26.10
N LEU A 548 -28.60 -17.86 25.30
CA LEU A 548 -28.33 -18.70 24.13
C LEU A 548 -27.61 -17.86 23.07
N VAL A 549 -26.47 -18.35 22.59
CA VAL A 549 -25.74 -17.76 21.47
C VAL A 549 -25.81 -18.66 20.25
N THR A 550 -25.84 -18.07 19.06
CA THR A 550 -25.71 -18.81 17.80
C THR A 550 -24.50 -18.30 17.06
N VAL A 551 -23.57 -19.20 16.75
CA VAL A 551 -22.32 -18.89 16.07
C VAL A 551 -22.13 -19.82 14.87
N PRO A 552 -21.47 -19.38 13.79
CA PRO A 552 -21.07 -20.25 12.69
C PRO A 552 -20.06 -21.33 13.10
N ASP A 553 -19.93 -22.38 12.29
CA ASP A 553 -19.04 -23.52 12.57
C ASP A 553 -17.58 -23.14 12.76
N HIS A 554 -17.05 -22.19 11.99
CA HIS A 554 -15.65 -21.76 12.12
C HIS A 554 -15.41 -21.02 13.43
N VAL A 555 -16.38 -20.23 13.90
CA VAL A 555 -16.34 -19.56 15.22
C VAL A 555 -16.43 -20.60 16.33
N MET A 556 -17.31 -21.60 16.19
CA MET A 556 -17.41 -22.70 17.15
C MET A 556 -16.09 -23.45 17.30
N LYS A 557 -15.46 -23.78 16.17
CA LYS A 557 -14.14 -24.43 16.16
C LYS A 557 -13.08 -23.56 16.82
N ALA A 558 -13.07 -22.25 16.55
CA ALA A 558 -12.15 -21.32 17.20
C ALA A 558 -12.33 -21.36 18.73
N ILE A 559 -13.57 -21.21 19.22
CA ILE A 559 -13.89 -21.31 20.65
C ILE A 559 -13.33 -22.63 21.22
N VAL A 560 -13.72 -23.78 20.66
CA VAL A 560 -13.30 -25.09 21.18
C VAL A 560 -11.77 -25.31 21.15
N THR A 561 -11.08 -24.73 20.17
CA THR A 561 -9.64 -24.98 19.97
C THR A 561 -8.76 -24.03 20.79
N THR A 562 -9.20 -22.79 21.03
CA THR A 562 -8.36 -21.75 21.64
C THR A 562 -8.88 -21.24 22.98
N SER A 563 -10.14 -21.50 23.36
CA SER A 563 -10.61 -21.08 24.68
C SER A 563 -10.01 -21.95 25.79
N HIS A 564 -9.47 -21.31 26.83
CA HIS A 564 -9.08 -22.00 28.06
C HIS A 564 -10.27 -22.36 28.97
N THR A 565 -11.47 -21.91 28.58
CA THR A 565 -12.73 -22.15 29.27
C THR A 565 -13.63 -23.02 28.41
N THR A 566 -14.16 -24.11 28.97
CA THR A 566 -15.21 -24.90 28.30
C THR A 566 -16.51 -24.10 28.31
N PRO A 567 -17.11 -23.79 27.15
CA PRO A 567 -18.38 -23.09 27.10
C PRO A 567 -19.48 -23.92 27.76
N LYS A 568 -20.45 -23.24 28.39
CA LYS A 568 -21.65 -23.92 28.90
C LYS A 568 -22.44 -24.44 27.70
N GLN A 569 -22.67 -25.75 27.67
CA GLN A 569 -23.47 -26.38 26.62
C GLN A 569 -24.90 -26.61 27.11
N VAL A 570 -25.84 -26.55 26.17
CA VAL A 570 -27.21 -27.01 26.42
C VAL A 570 -27.15 -28.52 26.68
N THR A 571 -27.56 -28.93 27.87
CA THR A 571 -27.69 -30.34 28.25
C THR A 571 -29.15 -30.65 28.58
N PRO A 572 -29.57 -31.92 28.51
CA PRO A 572 -30.89 -32.35 28.97
C PRO A 572 -31.20 -31.85 30.40
N GLY A 573 -30.26 -32.00 31.34
CA GLY A 573 -30.39 -31.50 32.72
C GLY A 573 -30.53 -29.99 32.82
N PHE A 574 -29.76 -29.22 32.03
CA PHE A 574 -29.93 -27.77 31.97
C PHE A 574 -31.33 -27.39 31.51
N LEU A 575 -31.81 -27.99 30.42
CA LEU A 575 -33.15 -27.70 29.88
C LEU A 575 -34.25 -28.08 30.88
N ARG A 576 -34.17 -29.24 31.55
CA ARG A 576 -35.10 -29.61 32.62
C ARG A 576 -35.19 -28.53 33.70
N GLY A 577 -34.06 -28.00 34.15
CA GLY A 577 -34.00 -26.91 35.13
C GLY A 577 -34.71 -25.63 34.65
N VAL A 578 -34.53 -25.25 33.37
CA VAL A 578 -35.21 -24.10 32.77
C VAL A 578 -36.71 -24.30 32.71
N LEU A 579 -37.16 -25.50 32.31
CA LEU A 579 -38.59 -25.83 32.20
C LEU A 579 -39.27 -25.89 33.57
N LEU A 580 -38.62 -26.47 34.59
CA LEU A 580 -39.13 -26.53 35.96
C LEU A 580 -39.32 -25.14 36.58
N ARG A 581 -38.40 -24.21 36.31
CA ARG A 581 -38.44 -22.85 36.87
C ARG A 581 -39.52 -21.98 36.22
N ASN A 582 -39.79 -22.16 34.92
CA ASN A 582 -40.62 -21.24 34.14
C ASN A 582 -42.00 -21.80 33.72
N GLY A 583 -42.23 -23.11 33.85
CA GLY A 583 -43.45 -23.78 33.43
C GLY A 583 -43.49 -24.11 31.93
N MET A 584 -44.60 -24.69 31.46
CA MET A 584 -44.75 -25.23 30.09
C MET A 584 -46.01 -24.73 29.37
N GLN A 585 -46.73 -23.78 29.96
CA GLN A 585 -48.05 -23.36 29.50
C GLN A 585 -48.06 -22.59 28.16
N TYR A 586 -46.92 -22.01 27.77
CA TYR A 586 -46.78 -21.20 26.56
C TYR A 586 -46.05 -21.90 25.42
N ILE A 587 -45.67 -23.16 25.61
CA ILE A 587 -44.98 -23.98 24.60
C ILE A 587 -46.02 -24.76 23.80
N ASP A 588 -45.89 -24.79 22.48
CA ASP A 588 -46.80 -25.53 21.62
C ASP A 588 -46.67 -27.06 21.79
N LYS A 589 -47.65 -27.81 21.28
CA LYS A 589 -47.70 -29.27 21.48
C LYS A 589 -46.58 -30.01 20.75
N GLU A 590 -46.15 -29.51 19.59
CA GLU A 590 -45.10 -30.15 18.78
C GLU A 590 -43.74 -29.97 19.44
N ASP A 591 -43.44 -28.75 19.91
CA ASP A 591 -42.25 -28.43 20.69
C ASP A 591 -42.21 -29.20 21.99
N LYS A 592 -43.35 -29.39 22.69
CA LYS A 592 -43.38 -30.24 23.90
C LYS A 592 -42.89 -31.66 23.64
N LEU A 593 -43.23 -32.26 22.50
CA LEU A 593 -42.77 -33.61 22.14
C LEU A 593 -41.26 -33.61 21.83
N CYS A 594 -40.79 -32.63 21.06
CA CYS A 594 -39.37 -32.46 20.76
C CYS A 594 -38.52 -32.22 22.02
N LEU A 595 -39.00 -31.36 22.92
CA LEU A 595 -38.35 -31.09 24.20
C LEU A 595 -38.35 -32.32 25.09
N LEU A 596 -39.45 -33.11 25.11
CA LEU A 596 -39.52 -34.37 25.83
C LEU A 596 -38.47 -35.35 25.31
N GLU A 597 -38.37 -35.52 23.99
CA GLU A 597 -37.36 -36.40 23.38
C GLU A 597 -35.94 -35.96 23.75
N PHE A 598 -35.66 -34.66 23.72
CA PHE A 598 -34.37 -34.11 24.15
C PHE A 598 -34.07 -34.37 25.63
N VAL A 599 -35.00 -34.05 26.56
CA VAL A 599 -34.73 -34.19 27.99
C VAL A 599 -34.66 -35.64 28.47
N LEU A 600 -35.13 -36.60 27.66
CA LEU A 600 -35.02 -38.04 27.95
C LEU A 600 -33.69 -38.65 27.46
N SER A 601 -32.95 -37.94 26.62
CA SER A 601 -31.75 -38.47 25.95
C SER A 601 -30.58 -38.82 26.90
N ASP A 602 -30.57 -38.29 28.13
CA ASP A 602 -29.55 -38.62 29.15
C ASP A 602 -29.99 -39.70 30.14
N GLU A 603 -31.15 -40.33 29.94
CA GLU A 603 -31.73 -41.40 30.76
C GLU A 603 -31.90 -41.04 32.27
N ASN A 604 -31.80 -39.76 32.64
CA ASN A 604 -31.93 -39.33 34.04
C ASN A 604 -33.38 -39.08 34.43
N TYR A 605 -34.17 -40.16 34.44
CA TYR A 605 -35.63 -40.09 34.64
C TYR A 605 -36.05 -39.54 36.02
N LYS A 606 -35.15 -39.57 37.02
CA LYS A 606 -35.45 -39.06 38.37
C LYS A 606 -35.67 -37.54 38.38
N GLU A 607 -35.02 -36.82 37.47
CA GLU A 607 -35.13 -35.36 37.36
C GLU A 607 -36.36 -34.89 36.56
N LEU A 608 -37.20 -35.82 36.10
CA LEU A 608 -38.45 -35.49 35.40
C LEU A 608 -39.59 -35.11 36.34
N GLN A 609 -39.43 -35.36 37.64
CA GLN A 609 -40.48 -35.11 38.62
C GLN A 609 -40.85 -33.61 38.63
N GLY A 610 -42.12 -33.31 38.31
CA GLY A 610 -42.65 -31.94 38.25
C GLY A 610 -42.68 -31.32 36.85
N LEU A 611 -42.16 -31.99 35.81
CA LEU A 611 -42.25 -31.52 34.42
C LEU A 611 -43.59 -31.91 33.78
N GLN A 612 -44.35 -30.91 33.31
CA GLN A 612 -45.61 -31.07 32.59
C GLN A 612 -45.39 -31.24 31.08
N LEU A 613 -44.63 -32.28 30.68
CA LEU A 613 -44.36 -32.64 29.27
C LEU A 613 -45.36 -33.68 28.72
N LEU A 614 -45.85 -34.55 29.62
CA LEU A 614 -46.97 -35.49 29.55
C LEU A 614 -48.38 -34.90 29.33
N PRO A 615 -49.05 -34.91 28.16
CA PRO A 615 -50.51 -34.74 28.17
C PRO A 615 -51.16 -35.87 28.97
N LEU A 616 -51.90 -35.51 30.02
CA LEU A 616 -52.67 -36.42 30.85
C LEU A 616 -54.00 -36.75 30.18
N SER A 617 -54.60 -37.89 30.57
CA SER A 617 -55.88 -38.35 30.01
C SER A 617 -57.05 -37.38 30.28
N ASP A 618 -56.90 -36.47 31.23
CA ASP A 618 -57.86 -35.42 31.56
C ASP A 618 -57.72 -34.16 30.69
N GLY A 619 -56.76 -34.15 29.76
CA GLY A 619 -56.50 -33.03 28.86
C GLY A 619 -55.59 -31.94 29.44
N SER A 620 -55.02 -32.14 30.63
CA SER A 620 -53.99 -31.27 31.23
C SER A 620 -52.56 -31.65 30.88
#